data_AF-A0A252BTC0-F1
#
_entry.id   AF-A0A252BTC0-F1
#
_cell.length_a   1.000
_cell.length_b   1.000
_cell.length_c   1.000
_cell.angle_alpha   90.00
_cell.angle_beta   90.00
_cell.angle_gamma   90.00
#
_symmetry.space_group_name_H-M   'P 1'
#
loop_
_entity.id
_entity.type
_entity.pdbx_description
1 polymer ?
#
loop_
_entity_poly.entity_id
_entity_poly.type
_entity_poly.pdbx_seq_one_letter_code
_entity_poly.pdbx_strand_id
1 'polypeptide(L)'
;MIHPAMRAYQNVAGYSLTDRQADATCFRLLIDELETASASTDPSVRLKALTKNQRLWSMIMKANSLDSGATNYEDRELIVRLASQAQRYGIRAILDNTLSLAPLVGIAETVLEGLETSAGAGQEFDTDAML
;
A
#
# COMPACT_ATOMS: atom_id res chain seq x y z
N MET A 1 -9.44 14.60 6.21
CA MET A 1 -9.38 14.97 4.77
C MET A 1 -8.79 13.76 4.06
N ILE A 2 -9.53 13.08 3.19
CA ILE A 2 -9.09 11.83 2.54
C ILE A 2 -7.92 12.13 1.60
N HIS A 3 -6.79 11.45 1.76
CA HIS A 3 -5.62 11.66 0.90
C HIS A 3 -5.97 11.28 -0.55
N PRO A 4 -5.62 12.08 -1.57
CA PRO A 4 -5.97 11.79 -2.97
C PRO A 4 -5.55 10.38 -3.43
N ALA A 5 -4.41 9.88 -2.95
CA ALA A 5 -3.96 8.51 -3.24
C ALA A 5 -4.86 7.43 -2.59
N MET A 6 -5.48 7.71 -1.45
CA MET A 6 -6.44 6.79 -0.81
C MET A 6 -7.70 6.66 -1.67
N ARG A 7 -8.22 7.77 -2.19
CA ARG A 7 -9.36 7.77 -3.12
C ARG A 7 -9.03 7.01 -4.41
N ALA A 8 -7.81 7.18 -4.94
CA ALA A 8 -7.35 6.46 -6.11
C ALA A 8 -7.31 4.94 -5.90
N TYR A 9 -6.75 4.50 -4.76
CA TYR A 9 -6.75 3.08 -4.39
C TYR A 9 -8.15 2.51 -4.21
N GLN A 10 -9.08 3.28 -3.62
CA GLN A 10 -10.47 2.85 -3.45
C GLN A 10 -11.18 2.60 -4.79
N ASN A 11 -10.86 3.37 -5.84
CA ASN A 11 -11.46 3.26 -7.17
C ASN A 11 -10.88 2.11 -8.00
N VAL A 12 -9.58 1.84 -7.90
CA VAL A 12 -8.91 0.66 -8.54
C VAL A 12 -9.47 -0.65 -7.99
N ALA A 13 -9.81 -0.66 -6.70
CA ALA A 13 -10.17 -1.86 -5.94
C ALA A 13 -11.52 -2.51 -6.30
N GLY A 14 -12.21 -2.03 -7.34
CA GLY A 14 -13.50 -2.57 -7.81
C GLY A 14 -13.43 -3.87 -8.62
N TYR A 15 -12.23 -4.34 -9.01
CA TYR A 15 -12.10 -5.39 -10.04
C TYR A 15 -11.86 -6.83 -9.56
N SER A 16 -11.54 -7.08 -8.28
CA SER A 16 -11.47 -8.44 -7.68
C SER A 16 -11.29 -8.39 -6.15
N LEU A 17 -12.22 -8.98 -5.38
CA LEU A 17 -12.15 -9.06 -3.90
C LEU A 17 -10.96 -9.88 -3.38
N THR A 18 -10.51 -10.88 -4.13
CA THR A 18 -9.43 -11.80 -3.73
C THR A 18 -8.05 -11.12 -3.78
N ASP A 19 -7.79 -10.32 -4.80
CA ASP A 19 -6.52 -9.60 -4.96
C ASP A 19 -6.37 -8.50 -3.89
N ARG A 20 -7.51 -7.94 -3.45
CA ARG A 20 -7.57 -6.91 -2.40
C ARG A 20 -7.17 -7.42 -1.02
N GLN A 21 -7.64 -8.60 -0.63
CA GLN A 21 -7.25 -9.20 0.66
C GLN A 21 -5.78 -9.62 0.65
N ALA A 22 -5.26 -10.04 -0.51
CA ALA A 22 -3.84 -10.32 -0.68
C ALA A 22 -2.99 -9.04 -0.51
N ASP A 23 -3.35 -7.95 -1.18
CA ASP A 23 -2.65 -6.66 -1.05
C ASP A 23 -2.69 -6.12 0.38
N ALA A 24 -3.87 -6.13 1.04
CA ALA A 24 -4.00 -5.71 2.43
C ALA A 24 -3.12 -6.55 3.36
N THR A 25 -3.05 -7.87 3.15
CA THR A 25 -2.17 -8.75 3.92
C THR A 25 -0.70 -8.43 3.70
N CYS A 26 -0.29 -8.17 2.45
CA CYS A 26 1.08 -7.74 2.14
C CYS A 26 1.44 -6.42 2.84
N PHE A 27 0.52 -5.45 2.90
CA PHE A 27 0.75 -4.19 3.61
C PHE A 27 0.83 -4.37 5.12
N ARG A 28 -0.03 -5.19 5.74
CA ARG A 28 0.07 -5.52 7.17
C ARG A 28 1.42 -6.14 7.53
N LEU A 29 1.88 -7.11 6.73
CA LEU A 29 3.19 -7.73 6.92
C LEU A 29 4.33 -6.72 6.73
N LEU A 30 4.23 -5.83 5.74
CA LEU A 30 5.24 -4.79 5.54
C LEU A 30 5.32 -3.83 6.73
N ILE A 31 4.17 -3.40 7.26
CA ILE A 31 4.10 -2.50 8.42
C ILE A 31 4.78 -3.15 9.63
N ASP A 32 4.40 -4.38 9.98
CA ASP A 32 4.99 -5.13 11.10
C ASP A 32 6.51 -5.25 10.97
N GLU A 33 7.01 -5.51 9.76
CA GLU A 33 8.44 -5.60 9.50
C GLU A 33 9.17 -4.24 9.60
N LEU A 34 8.55 -3.15 9.14
CA LEU A 34 9.11 -1.80 9.26
C LEU A 34 9.11 -1.31 10.71
N GLU A 35 8.09 -1.63 11.49
CA GLU A 35 8.01 -1.33 12.92
C GLU A 35 9.05 -2.14 13.70
N THR A 36 9.13 -3.45 13.44
CA THR A 36 10.17 -4.31 14.01
C THR A 36 11.57 -3.79 13.68
N ALA A 37 11.80 -3.39 12.43
CA ALA A 37 13.06 -2.77 12.01
C ALA A 37 13.34 -1.42 12.67
N SER A 38 12.30 -0.65 13.02
CA SER A 38 12.44 0.63 13.72
C SER A 38 12.83 0.46 15.18
N ALA A 39 12.35 -0.61 15.82
CA ALA A 39 12.67 -0.95 17.22
C ALA A 39 13.99 -1.73 17.36
N SER A 40 14.51 -2.30 16.28
CA SER A 40 15.72 -3.11 16.27
C SER A 40 16.98 -2.27 16.08
N THR A 41 18.06 -2.64 16.79
CA THR A 41 19.41 -2.12 16.56
C THR A 41 20.19 -2.94 15.54
N ASP A 42 19.65 -4.06 15.06
CA ASP A 42 20.30 -4.95 14.08
C ASP A 42 20.15 -4.37 12.65
N PRO A 43 21.26 -3.98 11.99
CA PRO A 43 21.22 -3.44 10.64
C PRO A 43 20.65 -4.42 9.60
N SER A 44 20.75 -5.73 9.85
CA SER A 44 20.25 -6.75 8.93
C SER A 44 18.72 -6.80 8.90
N VAL A 45 18.06 -6.59 10.04
CA VAL A 45 16.60 -6.50 10.16
C VAL A 45 16.09 -5.29 9.40
N ARG A 46 16.76 -4.14 9.56
CA ARG A 46 16.44 -2.91 8.84
C ARG A 46 16.58 -3.08 7.33
N LEU A 47 17.71 -3.62 6.86
CA LEU A 47 17.94 -3.83 5.43
C LEU A 47 16.92 -4.80 4.82
N LYS A 48 16.54 -5.85 5.56
CA LYS A 48 15.52 -6.81 5.14
C LYS A 48 14.15 -6.15 4.97
N ALA A 49 13.70 -5.37 5.95
CA ALA A 49 12.43 -4.64 5.88
C ALA A 49 12.42 -3.64 4.73
N LEU A 50 13.48 -2.85 4.57
CA LEU A 50 13.63 -1.90 3.46
C LEU A 50 13.66 -2.59 2.09
N THR A 51 14.29 -3.76 1.98
CA THR A 51 14.29 -4.56 0.74
C THR A 51 12.88 -5.04 0.39
N LYS A 52 12.10 -5.47 1.38
CA LYS A 52 10.70 -5.87 1.17
C LYS A 52 9.82 -4.69 0.79
N ASN A 53 10.02 -3.52 1.42
CA ASN A 53 9.40 -2.27 1.01
C ASN A 53 9.65 -2.01 -0.48
N GLN A 54 10.92 -2.07 -0.93
CA GLN A 54 11.24 -1.84 -2.36
C GLN A 54 10.53 -2.83 -3.28
N ARG A 55 10.48 -4.11 -2.91
CA ARG A 55 9.83 -5.16 -3.72
C ARG A 55 8.32 -4.96 -3.82
N LEU A 56 7.63 -4.72 -2.71
CA LEU A 56 6.18 -4.53 -2.71
C LEU A 56 5.79 -3.33 -3.58
N TRP A 57 6.43 -2.18 -3.37
CA TRP A 57 6.14 -0.99 -4.17
C TRP A 57 6.51 -1.15 -5.65
N SER A 58 7.53 -1.95 -5.98
CA SER A 58 7.86 -2.26 -7.38
C SER A 58 6.75 -3.06 -8.05
N MET A 59 6.18 -4.05 -7.34
CA MET A 59 5.08 -4.87 -7.84
C MET A 59 3.82 -4.02 -8.07
N ILE A 60 3.47 -3.18 -7.09
CA ILE A 60 2.32 -2.28 -7.16
C ILE A 60 2.47 -1.29 -8.33
N MET A 61 3.64 -0.64 -8.44
CA MET A 61 3.91 0.30 -9.53
C MET A 61 3.78 -0.38 -10.89
N LYS A 62 4.32 -1.60 -11.03
CA LYS A 62 4.22 -2.39 -12.26
C LYS A 62 2.77 -2.75 -12.59
N ALA A 63 1.99 -3.23 -11.63
CA ALA A 63 0.58 -3.59 -11.83
C ALA A 63 -0.24 -2.38 -12.33
N ASN A 64 -0.05 -1.21 -11.71
CA ASN A 64 -0.77 0.01 -12.08
C ASN A 64 -0.26 0.64 -13.39
N SER A 65 1.00 0.40 -13.77
CA SER A 65 1.54 0.87 -15.06
C SER A 65 1.11 0.00 -16.24
N LEU A 66 0.81 -1.28 -15.99
CA LEU A 66 0.40 -2.25 -17.02
C LEU A 66 -1.11 -2.44 -17.12
N ASP A 67 -1.89 -1.84 -16.20
CA ASP A 67 -3.35 -1.87 -16.26
C ASP A 67 -3.83 -1.34 -17.62
N SER A 68 -4.63 -2.13 -18.34
CA SER A 68 -5.13 -1.84 -19.68
C SER A 68 -6.42 -1.01 -19.70
N GLY A 69 -6.80 -0.42 -18.55
CA GLY A 69 -7.90 0.56 -18.45
C GLY A 69 -9.03 0.14 -17.53
N ALA A 70 -8.83 -0.84 -16.65
CA ALA A 70 -9.78 -1.14 -15.58
C ALA A 70 -9.87 0.04 -14.61
N THR A 71 -8.73 0.66 -14.29
CA THR A 71 -8.69 1.89 -13.50
C THR A 71 -8.61 3.12 -14.39
N ASN A 72 -9.27 4.21 -13.98
CA ASN A 72 -9.05 5.52 -14.58
C ASN A 72 -7.54 5.91 -14.55
N TYR A 73 -7.13 6.77 -15.48
CA TYR A 73 -5.72 7.14 -15.60
C TYR A 73 -5.19 7.93 -14.39
N GLU A 74 -5.97 8.87 -13.88
CA GLU A 74 -5.57 9.77 -12.79
C GLU A 74 -5.26 9.00 -11.50
N ASP A 75 -6.08 8.00 -11.17
CA ASP A 75 -5.91 7.16 -9.99
C ASP A 75 -4.67 6.26 -10.12
N ARG A 76 -4.44 5.68 -11.30
CA ARG A 76 -3.20 4.93 -11.57
C ARG A 76 -1.97 5.81 -11.43
N GLU A 77 -2.02 7.03 -11.95
CA GLU A 77 -0.91 7.97 -11.86
C GLU A 77 -0.61 8.35 -10.40
N LEU A 78 -1.64 8.58 -9.59
CA LEU A 78 -1.49 8.86 -8.16
C LEU A 78 -0.80 7.70 -7.42
N ILE A 79 -1.18 6.46 -7.72
CA ILE A 79 -0.57 5.26 -7.12
C ILE A 79 0.88 5.10 -7.54
N VAL A 80 1.17 5.27 -8.82
CA VAL A 80 2.54 5.21 -9.35
C VAL A 80 3.42 6.28 -8.71
N ARG A 81 2.91 7.51 -8.53
CA ARG A 81 3.61 8.59 -7.83
C ARG A 81 3.88 8.25 -6.37
N LEU A 82 2.89 7.68 -5.66
CA LEU A 82 3.04 7.26 -4.27
C LEU A 82 4.11 6.16 -4.14
N ALA A 83 4.03 5.12 -4.97
CA ALA A 83 5.02 4.05 -5.01
C ALA A 83 6.43 4.59 -5.26
N SER A 84 6.57 5.52 -6.22
CA SER A 84 7.86 6.16 -6.51
C SER A 84 8.42 6.93 -5.31
N GLN A 85 7.57 7.66 -4.57
CA GLN A 85 7.99 8.39 -3.37
C GLN A 85 8.43 7.43 -2.25
N ALA A 86 7.65 6.39 -1.97
CA ALA A 86 7.96 5.39 -0.96
C ALA A 86 9.28 4.65 -1.29
N GLN A 87 9.51 4.33 -2.57
CA GLN A 87 10.75 3.71 -3.02
C GLN A 87 11.95 4.65 -2.87
N ARG A 88 11.85 5.90 -3.32
CA ARG A 88 12.91 6.91 -3.19
C ARG A 88 13.30 7.13 -1.73
N TYR A 89 12.31 7.26 -0.84
CA TYR A 89 12.59 7.37 0.58
C TYR A 89 13.24 6.11 1.13
N GLY A 90 12.73 4.92 0.77
CA GLY A 90 13.32 3.66 1.20
C GLY A 90 14.77 3.48 0.75
N ILE A 91 15.14 3.91 -0.47
CA ILE A 91 16.53 3.90 -0.94
C ILE A 91 17.39 4.82 -0.08
N ARG A 92 16.91 6.04 0.22
CA ARG A 92 17.62 6.95 1.13
C ARG A 92 17.81 6.32 2.52
N ALA A 93 16.78 5.66 3.06
CA ALA A 93 16.83 5.00 4.35
C ALA A 93 17.74 3.75 4.40
N ILE A 94 18.04 3.14 3.23
CA ILE A 94 19.07 2.10 3.08
C ILE A 94 20.47 2.72 3.15
N LEU A 95 20.66 3.86 2.49
CA LEU A 95 21.96 4.55 2.43
C LEU A 95 22.28 5.32 3.72
N ASP A 96 21.26 5.74 4.46
CA ASP A 96 21.37 6.49 5.70
C ASP A 96 20.53 5.84 6.80
N ASN A 97 21.22 5.14 7.71
CA ASN A 97 20.60 4.42 8.83
C ASN A 97 20.07 5.34 9.94
N THR A 98 20.34 6.65 9.89
CA THR A 98 19.80 7.61 10.85
C THR A 98 18.38 8.05 10.49
N LEU A 99 17.94 7.80 9.25
CA LEU A 99 16.59 8.13 8.82
C LEU A 99 15.55 7.23 9.49
N SER A 100 14.51 7.85 10.04
CA SER A 100 13.36 7.16 10.59
C SER A 100 12.62 6.37 9.50
N LEU A 101 12.06 5.20 9.84
CA LEU A 101 11.18 4.44 8.94
C LEU A 101 9.71 4.87 9.08
N ALA A 102 9.37 5.74 10.03
CA ALA A 102 7.99 6.19 10.28
C ALA A 102 7.27 6.73 9.02
N PRO A 103 7.93 7.46 8.09
CA PRO A 103 7.27 7.87 6.84
C PRO A 103 6.85 6.69 5.95
N LEU A 104 7.62 5.60 5.93
CA LEU A 104 7.26 4.41 5.16
C LEU A 104 6.09 3.66 5.80
N VAL A 105 6.08 3.58 7.14
CA VAL A 105 4.97 3.01 7.92
C VAL A 105 3.69 3.79 7.64
N GLY A 106 3.70 5.13 7.82
CA GLY A 106 2.51 5.95 7.61
C GLY A 106 1.95 5.90 6.20
N ILE A 107 2.80 5.81 5.17
CA ILE A 107 2.33 5.60 3.79
C ILE A 107 1.66 4.24 3.63
N ALA A 108 2.26 3.18 4.17
CA ALA A 108 1.72 1.83 4.11
C ALA A 108 0.38 1.71 4.87
N GLU A 109 0.27 2.33 6.05
CA GLU A 109 -0.97 2.40 6.84
C GLU A 109 -2.08 3.14 6.09
N THR A 110 -1.76 4.28 5.47
CA THR A 110 -2.74 5.05 4.67
C THR A 110 -3.31 4.22 3.51
N VAL A 111 -2.48 3.40 2.87
CA VAL A 111 -2.93 2.50 1.79
C VAL A 111 -3.72 1.33 2.36
N LEU A 112 -3.26 0.71 3.45
CA LEU A 112 -3.98 -0.36 4.13
C LEU A 112 -5.39 0.08 4.55
N GLU A 113 -5.51 1.26 5.16
CA GLU A 113 -6.80 1.86 5.53
C GLU A 113 -7.72 2.02 4.31
N GLY A 114 -7.18 2.49 3.18
CA GLY A 114 -7.92 2.57 1.92
C GLY A 114 -8.40 1.19 1.42
N LEU A 115 -7.54 0.17 1.53
CA LEU A 115 -7.84 -1.21 1.15
C LEU A 115 -8.84 -1.88 2.11
N GLU A 116 -8.89 -1.52 3.38
CA GLU A 116 -9.85 -2.08 4.33
C GLU A 116 -11.20 -1.36 4.26
N THR A 117 -11.20 -0.04 4.11
CA THR A 117 -12.43 0.78 4.12
C THR A 117 -13.38 0.46 2.97
N SER A 118 -12.89 0.33 1.72
CA SER A 118 -13.79 -0.08 0.63
C SER A 118 -14.06 -1.60 0.55
N ALA A 119 -13.48 -2.43 1.44
CA ALA A 119 -13.88 -3.83 1.56
C ALA A 119 -15.21 -3.95 2.36
N GLY A 120 -15.46 -3.01 3.28
CA GLY A 120 -16.71 -2.93 4.05
C GLY A 120 -17.90 -2.34 3.28
N ALA A 121 -17.67 -1.57 2.22
CA ALA A 121 -18.74 -0.93 1.43
C ALA A 121 -19.50 -1.88 0.48
N GLY A 122 -19.03 -3.13 0.32
CA GLY A 122 -19.67 -4.15 -0.52
C GLY A 122 -20.71 -5.03 0.19
N GLN A 123 -21.08 -4.69 1.44
CA GLN A 123 -21.91 -5.53 2.29
C GLN A 123 -23.20 -4.82 2.75
N GLU A 124 -23.91 -4.18 1.82
CA GLU A 124 -25.36 -3.93 1.93
C GLU A 124 -26.06 -4.65 0.77
N PHE A 125 -26.07 -5.99 0.81
CA PHE A 125 -27.11 -6.74 0.12
C PHE A 125 -28.34 -6.71 1.03
N ASP A 126 -29.22 -5.76 0.75
CA ASP A 126 -30.58 -5.72 1.30
C ASP A 126 -31.35 -6.96 0.80
N THR A 127 -31.37 -8.02 1.62
CA THR A 127 -32.21 -9.20 1.41
C THR A 127 -33.64 -9.01 1.91
N ASP A 128 -34.03 -7.80 2.34
CA ASP A 128 -35.37 -7.55 2.91
C ASP A 128 -36.43 -7.17 1.85
N ALA A 129 -36.07 -7.17 0.56
CA ALA A 129 -37.00 -6.92 -0.55
C ALA A 129 -37.66 -8.20 -1.14
N MET A 130 -37.60 -9.35 -0.45
CA MET A 130 -38.22 -10.62 -0.90
C MET A 130 -39.23 -11.21 0.10
N LEU A 131 -40.11 -10.40 0.68
CA LEU A 131 -41.37 -10.86 1.27
C LEU A 131 -42.55 -9.95 0.92
#